data_AF-A0A2W4JMR8-F1
#
_entry.id   AF-A0A2W4JMR8-F1
#
_cell.length_a   1.000
_cell.length_b   1.000
_cell.length_c   1.000
_cell.angle_alpha   90.00
_cell.angle_beta   90.00
_cell.angle_gamma   90.00
#
_symmetry.space_group_name_H-M   'P 1'
#
loop_
_entity.id
_entity.type
_entity.pdbx_description
1 polymer ?
#
loop_
_entity_poly.entity_id
_entity_poly.type
_entity_poly.pdbx_seq_one_letter_code
_entity_poly.pdbx_strand_id
1 'polypeptide(L)'
;MTAETVEHAGVLEIVAGDRPIREVNQEIRAAVAAGRDVVVERPMSRHNLAVALSGAGSVTFRGSVGYYCGGLSNGGRIVVEGNSGWGTGEGLADGHITVHGNAGMSLGAAMRGGTIHVKGNAGPRCGV
;
A
#
# COMPACT_ATOMS: atom_id res chain seq x y z
N MET A 1 -14.14 -4.73 -21.02
CA MET A 1 -13.46 -3.42 -21.17
C MET A 1 -12.20 -3.49 -20.33
N THR A 2 -11.10 -3.95 -20.94
CA THR A 2 -9.80 -4.18 -20.29
C THR A 2 -9.17 -2.83 -19.96
N ALA A 3 -8.90 -2.57 -18.69
CA ALA A 3 -8.19 -1.36 -18.28
C ALA A 3 -6.75 -1.44 -18.78
N GLU A 4 -6.28 -0.36 -19.40
CA GLU A 4 -4.96 -0.22 -20.00
C GLU A 4 -3.91 -0.05 -18.91
N THR A 5 -2.94 -0.96 -18.86
CA THR A 5 -1.68 -0.76 -18.14
C THR A 5 -0.79 0.10 -19.02
N VAL A 6 -0.52 1.33 -18.59
CA VAL A 6 0.31 2.28 -19.34
C VAL A 6 1.67 2.39 -18.64
N GLU A 7 2.76 2.25 -19.38
CA GLU A 7 4.10 2.53 -18.89
C GLU A 7 4.49 3.96 -19.27
N HIS A 8 4.81 4.79 -18.29
CA HIS A 8 5.43 6.10 -18.51
C HIS A 8 6.68 6.21 -17.62
N ALA A 9 7.82 6.58 -18.23
CA ALA A 9 9.09 6.83 -17.54
C ALA A 9 9.55 5.72 -16.56
N GLY A 10 9.34 4.44 -16.91
CA GLY A 10 9.77 3.29 -16.11
C GLY A 10 8.85 2.92 -14.93
N VAL A 11 7.76 3.66 -14.73
CA VAL A 11 6.76 3.41 -13.69
C VAL A 11 5.56 2.67 -14.29
N LEU A 12 5.12 1.62 -13.61
CA LEU A 12 3.96 0.81 -14.00
C LEU A 12 2.67 1.42 -13.44
N GLU A 13 1.73 1.83 -14.30
CA GLU A 13 0.42 2.30 -13.84
C GLU A 13 -0.61 1.17 -13.77
N ILE A 14 -1.28 1.04 -12.63
CA ILE A 14 -2.34 0.06 -12.37
C ILE A 14 -3.61 0.81 -11.95
N VAL A 15 -4.70 0.63 -12.68
CA VAL A 15 -6.01 1.13 -12.23
C VAL A 15 -6.63 0.09 -11.31
N ALA A 16 -6.95 0.45 -10.05
CA ALA A 16 -7.66 -0.44 -9.14
C ALA A 16 -9.16 -0.48 -9.47
N GLY A 17 -9.86 0.64 -9.36
CA GLY A 17 -11.28 0.74 -9.73
C GLY A 17 -12.15 -0.34 -9.07
N ASP A 18 -13.06 -0.94 -9.85
CA ASP A 18 -13.94 -2.02 -9.41
C ASP A 18 -13.37 -3.42 -9.63
N ARG A 19 -12.10 -3.53 -10.07
CA ARG A 19 -11.44 -4.82 -10.36
C ARG A 19 -11.32 -5.67 -9.09
N PRO A 20 -11.30 -7.00 -9.15
CA PRO A 20 -11.05 -7.82 -7.96
C PRO A 20 -9.74 -7.45 -7.26
N ILE A 21 -9.78 -7.21 -5.93
CA ILE A 21 -8.59 -6.82 -5.15
C ILE A 21 -7.45 -7.83 -5.28
N ARG A 22 -7.79 -9.11 -5.43
CA ARG A 22 -6.80 -10.17 -5.62
C ARG A 22 -5.95 -9.93 -6.86
N GLU A 23 -6.57 -9.56 -7.99
CA GLU A 23 -5.87 -9.32 -9.25
C GLU A 23 -4.96 -8.07 -9.14
N VAL A 24 -5.50 -6.98 -8.58
CA VAL A 24 -4.72 -5.75 -8.31
C VAL A 24 -3.49 -6.05 -7.45
N ASN A 25 -3.65 -6.83 -6.38
CA ASN A 25 -2.52 -7.22 -5.53
C ASN A 25 -1.53 -8.16 -6.20
N GLN A 26 -1.99 -9.06 -7.08
CA GLN A 26 -1.09 -9.94 -7.83
C GLN A 26 -0.16 -9.12 -8.74
N GLU A 27 -0.71 -8.13 -9.44
CA GLU A 27 0.07 -7.21 -10.28
C GLU A 27 1.04 -6.36 -9.46
N ILE A 28 0.57 -5.73 -8.38
CA ILE A 28 1.43 -4.92 -7.51
C ILE A 28 2.58 -5.78 -6.95
N ARG A 29 2.29 -6.97 -6.41
CA ARG A 29 3.31 -7.86 -5.83
C ARG A 29 4.33 -8.29 -6.88
N ALA A 30 3.89 -8.69 -8.07
CA ALA A 30 4.80 -9.10 -9.13
C ALA A 30 5.75 -7.97 -9.53
N ALA A 31 5.24 -6.74 -9.67
CA ALA A 31 6.03 -5.57 -10.01
C ALA A 31 7.01 -5.18 -8.89
N VAL A 32 6.53 -5.10 -7.64
CA VAL A 32 7.36 -4.72 -6.49
C VAL A 32 8.46 -5.75 -6.21
N ALA A 33 8.15 -7.05 -6.34
CA ALA A 33 9.12 -8.13 -6.21
C ALA A 33 10.21 -8.06 -7.29
N ALA A 34 9.86 -7.60 -8.50
CA ALA A 34 10.81 -7.33 -9.58
C ALA A 34 11.58 -6.00 -9.41
N GLY A 35 11.42 -5.29 -8.29
CA GLY A 35 12.11 -4.03 -8.02
C GLY A 35 11.54 -2.83 -8.77
N ARG A 36 10.32 -2.93 -9.32
CA ARG A 36 9.69 -1.86 -10.10
C ARG A 36 8.93 -0.88 -9.22
N ASP A 37 8.80 0.33 -9.73
CA ASP A 37 7.92 1.36 -9.17
C ASP A 37 6.53 1.28 -9.83
N VAL A 38 5.50 1.31 -8.99
CA VAL A 38 4.10 1.17 -9.39
C VAL A 38 3.32 2.39 -8.92
N VAL A 39 2.44 2.90 -9.77
CA VAL A 39 1.43 3.89 -9.39
C VAL A 39 0.06 3.26 -9.52
N VAL A 40 -0.72 3.30 -8.44
CA VAL A 40 -2.09 2.78 -8.41
C VAL A 40 -3.08 3.93 -8.47
N GLU A 41 -3.81 3.97 -9.56
CA GLU A 41 -4.89 4.93 -9.81
C GLU A 41 -6.22 4.42 -9.28
N ARG A 42 -7.07 5.37 -8.87
CA ARG A 42 -8.42 5.13 -8.35
C ARG A 42 -8.44 4.01 -7.28
N PRO A 43 -7.69 4.16 -6.16
CA PRO A 43 -7.70 3.17 -5.08
C PRO A 43 -9.05 3.06 -4.36
N MET A 44 -9.89 4.11 -4.44
CA MET A 44 -11.27 4.14 -3.97
C MET A 44 -11.45 3.68 -2.50
N SER A 45 -10.46 3.96 -1.63
CA SER A 45 -10.45 3.53 -0.22
C SER A 45 -10.69 2.03 -0.01
N ARG A 46 -10.36 1.21 -1.02
CA ARG A 46 -10.60 -0.23 -0.96
C ARG A 46 -9.62 -0.90 -0.01
N HIS A 47 -10.10 -1.95 0.65
CA HIS A 47 -9.36 -2.65 1.69
C HIS A 47 -8.35 -3.63 1.10
N ASN A 48 -7.36 -3.99 1.92
CA ASN A 48 -6.35 -5.02 1.64
C ASN A 48 -5.48 -4.73 0.41
N LEU A 49 -5.27 -3.46 0.05
CA LEU A 49 -4.37 -3.08 -1.04
C LEU A 49 -2.90 -3.18 -0.60
N ALA A 50 -2.04 -3.68 -1.49
CA ALA A 50 -0.60 -3.84 -1.25
C ALA A 50 -0.28 -4.70 -0.01
N VAL A 51 -1.10 -5.70 0.30
CA VAL A 51 -0.78 -6.67 1.37
C VAL A 51 0.30 -7.65 0.92
N ALA A 52 1.15 -8.09 1.84
CA ALA A 52 2.23 -9.07 1.64
C ALA A 52 3.17 -8.72 0.47
N LEU A 53 3.68 -7.50 0.44
CA LEU A 53 4.75 -7.13 -0.47
C LEU A 53 6.09 -7.74 -0.02
N SER A 54 6.96 -7.98 -1.00
CA SER A 54 8.35 -8.39 -0.82
C SER A 54 9.21 -7.75 -1.91
N GLY A 55 10.52 -7.67 -1.68
CA GLY A 55 11.46 -7.06 -2.63
C GLY A 55 11.72 -5.58 -2.34
N ALA A 56 12.34 -4.88 -3.30
CA ALA A 56 12.82 -3.50 -3.13
C ALA A 56 12.02 -2.45 -3.93
N GLY A 57 11.04 -2.88 -4.74
CA GLY A 57 10.21 -1.97 -5.53
C GLY A 57 9.29 -1.11 -4.67
N SER A 58 8.55 -0.22 -5.32
CA SER A 58 7.64 0.68 -4.65
C SER A 58 6.24 0.70 -5.25
N VAL A 59 5.25 1.10 -4.45
CA VAL A 59 3.88 1.34 -4.88
C VAL A 59 3.38 2.65 -4.29
N THR A 60 2.86 3.53 -5.14
CA THR A 60 2.24 4.80 -4.76
C THR A 60 0.76 4.76 -5.09
N PHE A 61 -0.11 5.00 -4.11
CA PHE A 61 -1.54 5.11 -4.32
C PHE A 61 -1.95 6.58 -4.50
N ARG A 62 -2.48 6.92 -5.69
CA ARG A 62 -3.07 8.24 -5.96
C ARG A 62 -4.46 8.36 -5.34
N GLY A 63 -4.47 8.60 -4.03
CA GLY A 63 -5.68 8.75 -3.23
C GLY A 63 -5.64 7.97 -1.92
N SER A 64 -6.82 7.76 -1.33
CA SER A 64 -6.96 7.05 -0.05
C SER A 64 -7.08 5.54 -0.23
N VAL A 65 -6.59 4.78 0.75
CA VAL A 65 -6.70 3.33 0.84
C VAL A 65 -7.51 2.92 2.08
N GLY A 66 -8.06 1.72 2.05
CA GLY A 66 -8.87 1.17 3.12
C GLY A 66 -8.07 0.46 4.21
N TYR A 67 -8.70 -0.52 4.84
CA TYR A 67 -8.12 -1.30 5.93
C TYR A 67 -6.96 -2.18 5.47
N TYR A 68 -6.03 -2.45 6.38
CA TYR A 68 -4.92 -3.39 6.23
C TYR A 68 -3.98 -3.12 5.05
N CYS A 69 -3.92 -1.87 4.56
CA CYS A 69 -2.98 -1.55 3.49
C CYS A 69 -1.54 -1.82 3.94
N GLY A 70 -0.76 -2.50 3.11
CA GLY A 70 0.63 -2.83 3.43
C GLY A 70 0.82 -3.94 4.46
N GLY A 71 -0.26 -4.53 4.99
CA GLY A 71 -0.17 -5.57 6.02
C GLY A 71 0.59 -6.81 5.55
N LEU A 72 1.30 -7.46 6.47
CA LEU A 72 2.10 -8.67 6.27
C LEU A 72 3.26 -8.51 5.27
N SER A 73 3.67 -7.27 4.97
CA SER A 73 4.80 -7.03 4.05
C SER A 73 6.15 -7.28 4.73
N ASN A 74 7.10 -7.73 3.93
CA ASN A 74 8.48 -8.01 4.32
C ASN A 74 9.43 -7.40 3.28
N GLY A 75 9.30 -6.09 3.09
CA GLY A 75 9.99 -5.33 2.06
C GLY A 75 9.04 -4.39 1.32
N GLY A 76 9.59 -3.72 0.31
CA GLY A 76 8.91 -2.74 -0.52
C GLY A 76 8.73 -1.39 0.15
N ARG A 77 8.38 -0.40 -0.67
CA ARG A 77 8.01 0.94 -0.23
C ARG A 77 6.59 1.27 -0.66
N ILE A 78 5.75 1.65 0.30
CA ILE A 78 4.36 2.01 0.07
C ILE A 78 4.17 3.50 0.36
N VAL A 79 3.59 4.23 -0.58
CA VAL A 79 3.19 5.63 -0.39
C VAL A 79 1.69 5.74 -0.61
N VAL A 80 0.99 6.33 0.36
CA VAL A 80 -0.43 6.66 0.27
C VAL A 80 -0.56 8.18 0.25
N GLU A 81 -0.98 8.75 -0.88
CA GLU A 81 -1.13 10.20 -1.02
C GLU A 81 -2.33 10.76 -0.23
N GLY A 82 -3.33 9.91 0.03
CA GLY A 82 -4.50 10.25 0.86
C GLY A 82 -4.43 9.68 2.28
N ASN A 83 -5.59 9.26 2.79
CA ASN A 83 -5.75 8.63 4.10
C ASN A 83 -5.59 7.11 4.00
N SER A 84 -5.32 6.48 5.14
CA SER A 84 -5.29 5.02 5.28
C SER A 84 -6.21 4.54 6.41
N GLY A 85 -6.78 3.35 6.26
CA GLY A 85 -7.73 2.79 7.21
C GLY A 85 -7.10 2.07 8.41
N TRP A 86 -7.94 1.38 9.18
CA TRP A 86 -7.54 0.51 10.30
C TRP A 86 -6.51 -0.54 9.85
N GLY A 87 -5.46 -0.74 10.65
CA GLY A 87 -4.56 -1.88 10.51
C GLY A 87 -3.53 -1.69 9.40
N THR A 88 -3.36 -0.46 8.92
CA THR A 88 -2.32 -0.14 7.94
C THR A 88 -0.96 -0.55 8.49
N GLY A 89 -0.24 -1.39 7.74
CA GLY A 89 1.03 -1.98 8.15
C GLY A 89 0.95 -3.06 9.23
N GLU A 90 -0.21 -3.68 9.45
CA GLU A 90 -0.33 -4.80 10.40
C GLU A 90 0.65 -5.93 10.05
N GLY A 91 1.43 -6.38 11.02
CA GLY A 91 2.39 -7.47 10.87
C GLY A 91 3.55 -7.14 9.93
N LEU A 92 3.85 -5.86 9.69
CA LEU A 92 5.00 -5.43 8.89
C LEU A 92 6.29 -6.01 9.50
N ALA A 93 7.01 -6.80 8.71
CA ALA A 93 8.27 -7.41 9.12
C ALA A 93 9.48 -6.58 8.67
N ASP A 94 9.39 -5.97 7.48
CA ASP A 94 10.36 -5.05 6.92
C ASP A 94 9.68 -4.17 5.85
N GLY A 95 10.33 -3.08 5.44
CA GLY A 95 9.84 -2.14 4.44
C GLY A 95 9.45 -0.78 5.01
N HIS A 96 8.92 0.09 4.15
CA HIS A 96 8.56 1.46 4.51
C HIS A 96 7.15 1.81 4.04
N ILE A 97 6.32 2.35 4.94
CA ILE A 97 5.00 2.88 4.61
C ILE A 97 4.96 4.37 4.93
N THR A 98 4.59 5.20 3.97
CA THR A 98 4.34 6.64 4.18
C THR A 98 2.89 6.96 3.87
N VAL A 99 2.19 7.57 4.82
CA VAL A 99 0.81 8.07 4.66
C VAL A 99 0.84 9.59 4.73
N HIS A 100 0.42 10.26 3.65
CA HIS A 100 0.38 11.71 3.60
C HIS A 100 -0.81 12.32 4.36
N GLY A 101 -1.94 11.61 4.43
CA GLY A 101 -3.09 11.99 5.22
C GLY A 101 -3.07 11.40 6.63
N ASN A 102 -4.27 11.08 7.13
CA ASN A 102 -4.47 10.42 8.43
C ASN A 102 -4.44 8.90 8.30
N ALA A 103 -4.08 8.23 9.39
CA ALA A 103 -4.15 6.78 9.53
C ALA A 103 -5.20 6.38 10.59
N GLY A 104 -5.89 5.27 10.33
CA GLY A 104 -6.89 4.72 11.23
C GLY A 104 -6.32 4.15 12.54
N MET A 105 -7.21 3.49 13.29
CA MET A 105 -6.87 2.75 14.51
C MET A 105 -5.86 1.62 14.22
N SER A 106 -5.12 1.18 15.25
CA SER A 106 -4.21 0.02 15.22
C SER A 106 -3.21 0.04 14.05
N LEU A 107 -2.73 1.22 13.67
CA LEU A 107 -1.63 1.38 12.73
C LEU A 107 -0.42 0.56 13.21
N GLY A 108 0.19 -0.22 12.33
CA GLY A 108 1.40 -1.00 12.63
C GLY A 108 1.17 -2.09 13.68
N ALA A 109 -0.06 -2.60 13.80
CA ALA A 109 -0.36 -3.65 14.78
C ALA A 109 0.54 -4.88 14.58
N ALA A 110 1.15 -5.39 15.64
CA ALA A 110 2.06 -6.54 15.59
C ALA A 110 3.24 -6.39 14.61
N MET A 111 3.66 -5.16 14.31
CA MET A 111 4.87 -4.88 13.52
C MET A 111 6.10 -5.48 14.21
N ARG A 112 6.96 -6.15 13.44
CA ARG A 112 8.22 -6.74 13.91
C ARG A 112 9.46 -5.98 13.43
N GLY A 113 9.30 -5.15 12.40
CA GLY A 113 10.36 -4.34 11.82
C GLY A 113 9.83 -3.38 10.76
N GLY A 114 10.73 -2.73 10.02
CA GLY A 114 10.37 -1.69 9.06
C GLY A 114 10.02 -0.35 9.71
N THR A 115 9.46 0.57 8.92
CA THR A 115 9.10 1.93 9.35
C THR A 115 7.75 2.36 8.78
N ILE A 116 6.90 2.95 9.62
CA ILE A 116 5.66 3.61 9.19
C ILE A 116 5.73 5.08 9.57
N HIS A 117 5.57 5.96 8.59
CA HIS A 117 5.54 7.42 8.76
C HIS A 117 4.17 7.98 8.34
N VAL A 118 3.46 8.58 9.29
CA VAL A 118 2.19 9.26 9.05
C VAL A 118 2.42 10.76 9.19
N LYS A 119 2.09 11.54 8.15
CA LYS A 119 2.23 13.00 8.16
C LYS A 119 1.05 13.70 8.84
N GLY A 120 -0.14 13.09 8.81
CA GLY A 120 -1.32 13.54 9.55
C GLY A 120 -1.40 12.92 10.94
N ASN A 121 -2.63 12.62 11.39
CA ASN A 121 -2.90 12.00 12.68
C ASN A 121 -3.02 10.47 12.56
N ALA A 122 -2.63 9.76 13.62
CA ALA A 122 -2.89 8.32 13.77
C ALA A 122 -4.00 8.08 14.80
N GLY A 123 -4.84 7.08 14.55
CA GLY A 123 -5.90 6.66 15.45
C GLY A 123 -5.39 5.97 16.72
N PRO A 124 -6.31 5.57 17.62
CA PRO A 124 -5.95 4.89 18.86
C PRO A 124 -5.25 3.55 18.60
N ARG A 125 -4.51 3.05 19.60
CA ARG A 125 -3.74 1.79 19.54
C ARG A 125 -2.66 1.74 18.44
N CYS A 126 -2.12 2.88 18.04
CA CYS A 126 -0.96 2.94 17.16
C CYS A 126 0.23 2.16 17.76
N GLY A 127 0.84 1.27 16.97
CA GLY A 127 2.00 0.47 17.37
C GLY A 127 1.73 -0.62 18.40
N VAL A 128 0.49 -1.13 18.48
CA VAL A 128 0.10 -2.19 19.44
C VAL A 128 0.52 -3.59 19.02
#